data_AF-A0A812J2S0-F1
#
_entry.id   AF-A0A812J2S0-F1
#
_cell.length_a   1.000
_cell.length_b   1.000
_cell.length_c   1.000
_cell.angle_alpha   90.00
_cell.angle_beta   90.00
_cell.angle_gamma   90.00
#
_symmetry.space_group_name_H-M   'P 1'
#
loop_
_entity.id
_entity.type
_entity.pdbx_description
1 polymer ?
#
loop_
_entity_poly.entity_id
_entity_poly.type
_entity_poly.pdbx_seq_one_letter_code
_entity_poly.pdbx_strand_id
1 'polypeptide(L)'
;MAHFPGLQRATEKVFQRYFLLTQAASENLAREVQAVTRIQSVFRASKIRRSWRAVVGATLMIQRAVRGWSGRRRARTLRFQRLRQLQNQFFHQSAVVIQRFFRGWWSRRHLHDFQGRKRYVERCAQHGQWTHAYLAHDHRERLALAKMEEEQQMRQEFRAVAGDIHHLVSTKSIPGVYNPPYNDHLPRAFDKPIEQHLRESLRLRLPRSMRRPHRLQASAVRGSRVGVSQAEQMLSDQHTAGPPQELPGRAPCASRTASTGRCQRVQGPFRSREQIEVANVKAANLYKSVQATSPYDAVERDLKMQNKLCKMIRTSPEDFKAPGRLAERPPPASVHTSVPYLERPFELRNDYLELPKIRDKPPFYTAFPNNKNFEELNEQPLLPCGHV
;
A
#
# COMPACT_ATOMS: atom_id res chain seq x y z
N MET A 1 75.87 70.97 -106.73
CA MET A 1 74.89 69.96 -107.21
C MET A 1 75.11 68.53 -106.67
N ALA A 2 76.06 68.26 -105.77
CA ALA A 2 76.39 66.89 -105.32
C ALA A 2 75.60 66.34 -104.10
N HIS A 3 74.72 67.14 -103.48
CA HIS A 3 73.99 66.73 -102.26
C HIS A 3 72.74 65.87 -102.52
N PHE A 4 72.11 66.02 -103.68
CA PHE A 4 70.84 65.36 -104.03
C PHE A 4 70.95 63.82 -104.17
N PRO A 5 72.00 63.27 -104.81
CA PRO A 5 72.18 61.82 -104.90
C PRO A 5 72.48 61.17 -103.54
N GLY A 6 73.14 61.90 -102.63
CA GLY A 6 73.41 61.44 -101.27
C GLY A 6 72.14 61.35 -100.42
N LEU A 7 71.25 62.34 -100.56
CA LEU A 7 69.95 62.35 -99.90
C LEU A 7 69.05 61.22 -100.40
N GLN A 8 69.00 60.99 -101.73
CA GLN A 8 68.23 59.89 -102.32
C GLN A 8 68.69 58.52 -101.81
N ARG A 9 70.01 58.27 -101.76
CA ARG A 9 70.56 57.03 -101.19
C ARG A 9 70.27 56.88 -99.70
N ALA A 10 70.26 57.99 -98.94
CA ALA A 10 69.88 57.96 -97.53
C ALA A 10 68.38 57.64 -97.36
N THR A 11 67.51 58.23 -98.18
CA THR A 11 66.08 57.94 -98.16
C THR A 11 65.78 56.51 -98.58
N GLU A 12 66.46 55.97 -99.59
CA GLU A 12 66.32 54.57 -100.02
C GLU A 12 66.71 53.60 -98.89
N LYS A 13 67.82 53.88 -98.19
CA LYS A 13 68.21 53.10 -97.01
C LYS A 13 67.17 53.14 -95.90
N VAL A 14 66.56 54.31 -95.66
CA VAL A 14 65.48 54.47 -94.67
C VAL A 14 64.24 53.68 -95.08
N PHE A 15 63.82 53.76 -96.35
CA PHE A 15 62.69 52.97 -96.86
C PHE A 15 62.96 51.47 -96.77
N GLN A 16 64.14 51.01 -97.18
CA GLN A 16 64.52 49.60 -97.05
C GLN A 16 64.50 49.15 -95.59
N ARG A 17 65.04 49.97 -94.68
CA ARG A 17 65.00 49.67 -93.24
C ARG A 17 63.57 49.63 -92.72
N TYR A 18 62.72 50.57 -93.15
CA TYR A 18 61.31 50.60 -92.78
C TYR A 18 60.57 49.34 -93.26
N PHE A 19 60.69 48.97 -94.53
CA PHE A 19 60.04 47.77 -95.07
C PHE A 19 60.54 46.49 -94.38
N LEU A 20 61.85 46.38 -94.11
CA LEU A 20 62.40 45.26 -93.35
C LEU A 20 61.83 45.17 -91.93
N LEU A 21 61.70 46.31 -91.23
CA LEU A 21 61.11 46.33 -89.90
C LEU A 21 59.62 45.99 -89.92
N THR A 22 58.87 46.50 -90.91
CA THR A 22 57.45 46.21 -91.08
C THR A 22 57.22 44.74 -91.43
N GLN A 23 58.08 44.15 -92.27
CA GLN A 23 58.03 42.73 -92.60
C GLN A 23 58.36 41.86 -91.38
N ALA A 24 59.44 42.18 -90.64
CA ALA A 24 59.80 41.48 -89.40
C ALA A 24 58.70 41.60 -88.32
N ALA A 25 58.01 42.74 -88.24
CA ALA A 25 56.86 42.91 -87.37
C ALA A 25 55.67 42.03 -87.81
N SER A 26 55.39 41.96 -89.11
CA SER A 26 54.31 41.11 -89.65
C SER A 26 54.59 39.61 -89.43
N GLU A 27 55.84 39.18 -89.58
CA GLU A 27 56.26 37.79 -89.35
C GLU A 27 56.14 37.38 -87.87
N ASN A 28 56.36 38.31 -86.94
CA ASN A 28 56.27 38.06 -85.50
C ASN A 28 54.87 38.29 -84.90
N LEU A 29 54.01 39.06 -85.56
CA LEU A 29 52.67 39.42 -85.08
C LEU A 29 51.86 38.20 -84.61
N ALA A 30 51.86 37.11 -85.39
CA ALA A 30 51.12 35.91 -85.04
C ALA A 30 51.61 35.26 -83.73
N ARG A 31 52.93 35.24 -83.50
CA ARG A 31 53.53 34.72 -82.26
C ARG A 31 53.21 35.62 -81.07
N GLU A 32 53.30 36.93 -81.25
CA GLU A 32 52.98 37.92 -80.21
C GLU A 32 51.50 37.85 -79.81
N VAL A 33 50.59 37.79 -80.79
CA VAL A 33 49.15 37.64 -80.53
C VAL A 33 48.86 36.33 -79.79
N GLN A 34 49.48 35.22 -80.16
CA GLN A 34 49.35 33.96 -79.42
C GLN A 34 49.87 34.08 -77.99
N ALA A 35 51.04 34.69 -77.79
CA ALA A 35 51.62 34.90 -76.47
C ALA A 35 50.71 35.76 -75.58
N VAL A 36 50.22 36.89 -76.11
CA VAL A 36 49.27 37.78 -75.43
C VAL A 36 47.98 37.04 -75.09
N THR A 37 47.40 36.30 -76.03
CA THR A 37 46.18 35.50 -75.78
C THR A 37 46.41 34.47 -74.69
N ARG A 38 47.58 33.83 -74.67
CA ARG A 38 47.94 32.86 -73.63
C ARG A 38 48.07 33.53 -72.26
N ILE A 39 48.76 34.67 -72.17
CA ILE A 39 48.87 35.45 -70.93
C ILE A 39 47.48 35.88 -70.43
N GLN A 40 46.64 36.44 -71.31
CA GLN A 40 45.30 36.88 -70.98
C GLN A 40 44.40 35.72 -70.52
N SER A 41 44.45 34.57 -71.22
CA SER A 41 43.65 33.40 -70.85
C SER A 41 44.05 32.84 -69.47
N VAL A 42 45.36 32.75 -69.19
CA VAL A 42 45.88 32.31 -67.88
C VAL A 42 45.48 33.28 -66.78
N PHE A 43 45.57 34.59 -67.02
CA PHE A 43 45.16 35.61 -66.06
C PHE A 43 43.65 35.58 -65.78
N ARG A 44 42.80 35.49 -66.81
CA ARG A 44 41.34 35.38 -66.65
C ARG A 44 40.99 34.11 -65.85
N ALA A 45 41.63 32.99 -66.18
CA ALA A 45 41.42 31.73 -65.47
C ALA A 45 41.93 31.78 -64.01
N SER A 46 43.05 32.47 -63.73
CA SER A 46 43.57 32.62 -62.37
C SER A 46 42.61 33.42 -61.49
N LYS A 47 42.01 34.49 -62.04
CA LYS A 47 41.00 35.31 -61.35
C LYS A 47 39.76 34.48 -60.97
N ILE A 48 39.23 33.69 -61.91
CA ILE A 48 38.07 32.82 -61.68
C ILE A 48 38.40 31.72 -60.67
N ARG A 49 39.56 31.06 -60.79
CA ARG A 49 39.97 30.03 -59.82
C ARG A 49 40.15 30.59 -58.42
N ARG A 50 40.65 31.82 -58.29
CA ARG A 50 40.77 32.50 -56.99
C ARG A 50 39.40 32.77 -56.37
N SER A 51 38.44 33.33 -57.13
CA SER A 51 37.09 33.57 -56.61
C SER A 51 36.38 32.27 -56.24
N TRP A 52 36.48 31.23 -57.09
CA TRP A 52 35.92 29.91 -56.81
C TRP A 52 36.48 29.31 -55.52
N ARG A 53 37.81 29.32 -55.34
CA ARG A 53 38.44 28.82 -54.11
C ARG A 53 37.99 29.60 -52.86
N ALA A 54 37.79 30.91 -52.97
CA ALA A 54 37.29 31.71 -51.86
C ALA A 54 35.86 31.29 -51.47
N VAL A 55 34.98 31.08 -52.45
CA VAL A 55 33.60 30.60 -52.22
C VAL A 55 33.61 29.20 -51.63
N VAL A 56 34.40 28.28 -52.17
CA VAL A 56 34.53 26.91 -51.63
C VAL A 56 35.09 26.91 -50.22
N GLY A 57 36.10 27.75 -49.94
CA GLY A 57 36.65 27.90 -48.59
C GLY A 57 35.60 28.41 -47.59
N ALA A 58 34.82 29.42 -47.98
CA ALA A 58 33.74 29.96 -47.15
C ALA A 58 32.62 28.92 -46.91
N THR A 59 32.20 28.18 -47.93
CA THR A 59 31.16 27.15 -47.77
C THR A 59 31.63 26.01 -46.87
N LEU A 60 32.87 25.53 -47.04
CA LEU A 60 33.45 24.51 -46.16
C LEU A 60 33.55 24.99 -44.71
N MET A 61 33.90 26.26 -44.49
CA MET A 61 33.93 26.85 -43.15
C MET A 61 32.56 26.85 -42.50
N ILE A 62 31.52 27.29 -43.22
CA ILE A 62 30.13 27.27 -42.74
C ILE A 62 29.71 25.84 -42.42
N GLN A 63 29.93 24.90 -43.34
CA GLN A 63 29.55 23.50 -43.13
C GLN A 63 30.28 22.88 -41.92
N ARG A 64 31.57 23.16 -41.74
CA ARG A 64 32.34 22.72 -40.56
C ARG A 64 31.75 23.30 -39.27
N ALA A 65 31.43 24.58 -39.25
CA ALA A 65 30.84 25.25 -38.10
C ALA A 65 29.47 24.64 -37.73
N VAL A 66 28.60 24.42 -38.72
CA VAL A 66 27.26 23.84 -38.54
C VAL A 66 27.34 22.39 -38.05
N ARG A 67 28.19 21.54 -38.67
CA ARG A 67 28.40 20.16 -38.20
C ARG A 67 28.92 20.13 -36.76
N GLY A 68 29.87 21.02 -36.43
CA GLY A 68 30.38 21.16 -35.07
C GLY A 68 29.31 21.61 -34.07
N TRP A 69 28.49 22.59 -34.42
CA TRP A 69 27.38 23.05 -33.58
C TRP A 69 26.32 21.95 -33.36
N SER A 70 25.92 21.27 -34.44
CA SER A 70 24.95 20.17 -34.36
C SER A 70 25.47 19.02 -33.49
N GLY A 71 26.74 18.62 -33.66
CA GLY A 71 27.39 17.62 -32.82
C GLY A 71 27.43 18.03 -31.34
N ARG A 72 27.82 19.26 -31.03
CA ARG A 72 27.81 19.79 -29.66
C ARG A 72 26.40 19.83 -29.07
N ARG A 73 25.40 20.28 -29.83
CA ARG A 73 24.00 20.30 -29.39
C ARG A 73 23.51 18.89 -29.06
N ARG A 74 23.77 17.91 -29.94
CA ARG A 74 23.43 16.49 -29.68
C ARG A 74 24.11 15.96 -28.43
N ALA A 75 25.41 16.23 -28.26
CA ALA A 75 26.16 15.80 -27.08
C ALA A 75 25.61 16.42 -25.79
N ARG A 76 25.25 17.71 -25.81
CA ARG A 76 24.58 18.38 -24.67
C ARG A 76 23.26 17.73 -24.32
N THR A 77 22.41 17.47 -25.32
CA THR A 77 21.12 16.79 -25.11
C THR A 77 21.31 15.40 -24.50
N LEU A 78 22.25 14.60 -25.01
CA LEU A 78 22.54 13.27 -24.46
C LEU A 78 23.09 13.35 -23.02
N ARG A 79 23.99 14.30 -22.75
CA ARG A 79 24.51 14.52 -21.39
C ARG A 79 23.40 14.91 -20.42
N PHE A 80 22.50 15.80 -20.83
CA PHE A 80 21.36 16.22 -20.02
C PHE A 80 20.39 15.06 -19.76
N GLN A 81 20.09 14.24 -20.77
CA GLN A 81 19.26 13.05 -20.60
C GLN A 81 19.86 12.06 -19.61
N ARG A 82 21.18 11.79 -19.71
CA ARG A 82 21.89 10.92 -18.77
C ARG A 82 21.82 11.46 -17.34
N LEU A 83 22.07 12.75 -17.14
CA LEU A 83 21.99 13.40 -15.83
C LEU A 83 20.57 13.32 -15.25
N ARG A 84 19.54 13.57 -16.07
CA ARG A 84 18.14 13.44 -15.66
C ARG A 84 17.78 12.01 -15.26
N GLN A 85 18.28 11.00 -15.97
CA GLN A 85 18.07 9.60 -15.61
C GLN A 85 18.69 9.27 -14.24
N LEU A 86 19.93 9.68 -14.00
CA LEU A 86 20.60 9.49 -12.70
C LEU A 86 19.84 10.19 -11.57
N GLN A 87 19.39 11.43 -11.80
CA GLN A 87 18.60 12.19 -10.83
C GLN A 87 17.26 11.51 -10.51
N ASN A 88 16.55 11.03 -11.54
CA ASN A 88 15.31 10.28 -11.35
C ASN A 88 15.55 8.99 -10.56
N GLN A 89 16.63 8.26 -10.85
CA GLN A 89 16.98 7.04 -10.11
C GLN A 89 17.23 7.32 -8.63
N PHE A 90 18.00 8.37 -8.32
CA PHE A 90 18.25 8.80 -6.93
C PHE A 90 16.94 9.13 -6.19
N PHE A 91 16.08 9.94 -6.80
CA PHE A 91 14.81 10.33 -6.18
C PHE A 91 13.84 9.16 -6.07
N HIS A 92 13.83 8.22 -7.04
CA HIS A 92 13.07 6.99 -6.92
C HIS A 92 13.52 6.15 -5.73
N GLN A 93 14.82 5.95 -5.55
CA GLN A 93 15.34 5.22 -4.38
C GLN A 93 14.96 5.91 -3.07
N SER A 94 15.12 7.23 -2.99
CA SER A 94 14.72 8.02 -1.83
C SER A 94 13.22 7.90 -1.54
N ALA A 95 12.38 7.98 -2.58
CA ALA A 95 10.93 7.83 -2.46
C ALA A 95 10.55 6.44 -1.95
N VAL A 96 11.20 5.36 -2.43
CA VAL A 96 10.96 3.99 -1.95
C VAL A 96 11.25 3.88 -0.46
N VAL A 97 12.34 4.48 0.02
CA VAL A 97 12.69 4.48 1.45
C VAL A 97 11.60 5.20 2.27
N ILE A 98 11.24 6.42 1.88
CA ILE A 98 10.18 7.20 2.55
C ILE A 98 8.87 6.42 2.57
N GLN A 99 8.47 5.85 1.43
CA GLN A 99 7.25 5.05 1.31
C GLN A 99 7.29 3.81 2.19
N ARG A 100 8.42 3.11 2.28
CA ARG A 100 8.59 1.95 3.16
C ARG A 100 8.38 2.32 4.63
N PHE A 101 9.01 3.41 5.09
CA PHE A 101 8.84 3.90 6.47
C PHE A 101 7.40 4.33 6.74
N PHE A 102 6.80 5.08 5.82
CA PHE A 102 5.41 5.52 5.94
C PHE A 102 4.43 4.35 6.01
N ARG A 103 4.57 3.36 5.12
CA ARG A 103 3.74 2.14 5.13
C ARG A 103 3.89 1.37 6.44
N GLY A 104 5.10 1.27 6.96
CA GLY A 104 5.36 0.64 8.26
C GLY A 104 4.72 1.38 9.43
N TRP A 105 4.87 2.71 9.49
CA TRP A 105 4.23 3.55 10.50
C TRP A 105 2.70 3.45 10.42
N TRP A 106 2.14 3.59 9.22
CA TRP A 106 0.70 3.56 8.98
C TRP A 106 0.09 2.21 9.39
N SER A 107 0.74 1.11 9.01
CA SER A 107 0.32 -0.24 9.38
C SER A 107 0.31 -0.44 10.90
N ARG A 108 1.36 -0.03 11.62
CA ARG A 108 1.43 -0.13 13.09
C ARG A 108 0.42 0.76 13.79
N ARG A 109 0.06 1.91 13.22
CA ARG A 109 -0.90 2.84 13.82
C ARG A 109 -2.35 2.45 13.57
N HIS A 110 -2.67 1.90 12.39
CA HIS A 110 -4.06 1.76 11.94
C HIS A 110 -4.52 0.33 11.66
N LEU A 111 -3.62 -0.60 11.32
CA LEU A 111 -3.97 -2.00 11.05
C LEU A 111 -3.66 -2.92 12.22
N HIS A 112 -2.48 -2.79 12.81
CA HIS A 112 -1.97 -3.72 13.80
C HIS A 112 -1.97 -3.09 15.20
N ASP A 113 -3.08 -3.22 15.92
CA ASP A 113 -3.09 -2.98 17.36
C ASP A 113 -2.52 -4.20 18.09
N PHE A 114 -1.19 -4.25 18.23
CA PHE A 114 -0.51 -5.32 18.97
C PHE A 114 -1.04 -5.45 20.40
N GLN A 115 -1.23 -4.32 21.08
CA GLN A 115 -1.72 -4.29 22.45
C GLN A 115 -3.17 -4.79 22.53
N GLY A 116 -4.01 -4.39 21.57
CA GLY A 116 -5.38 -4.91 21.41
C GLY A 116 -5.42 -6.41 21.18
N ARG A 117 -4.55 -6.93 20.29
CA ARG A 117 -4.46 -8.38 20.03
C ARG A 117 -3.96 -9.15 21.27
N LYS A 118 -2.96 -8.62 21.99
CA LYS A 118 -2.46 -9.23 23.22
C LYS A 118 -3.56 -9.35 24.27
N ARG A 119 -4.29 -8.25 24.51
CA ARG A 119 -5.45 -8.22 25.42
C ARG A 119 -6.55 -9.20 25.03
N TYR A 120 -6.79 -9.36 23.73
CA TYR A 120 -7.77 -10.33 23.23
C TYR A 120 -7.35 -11.77 23.53
N VAL A 121 -6.09 -12.14 23.23
CA VAL A 121 -5.56 -13.49 23.50
C VAL A 121 -5.57 -13.78 25.00
N GLU A 122 -5.16 -12.83 25.84
CA GLU A 122 -5.22 -12.94 27.30
C GLU A 122 -6.66 -13.16 27.77
N ARG A 123 -7.63 -12.42 27.23
CA ARG A 123 -9.05 -12.62 27.55
C ARG A 123 -9.57 -13.99 27.12
N CYS A 124 -9.19 -14.47 25.93
CA CYS A 124 -9.54 -15.82 25.48
C CYS A 124 -8.95 -16.89 26.42
N ALA A 125 -7.70 -16.72 26.87
CA ALA A 125 -7.06 -17.64 27.80
C ALA A 125 -7.78 -17.65 29.16
N GLN A 126 -8.11 -16.48 29.71
CA GLN A 126 -8.89 -16.34 30.94
C GLN A 126 -10.27 -17.00 30.82
N HIS A 127 -10.97 -16.79 29.71
CA HIS A 127 -12.27 -17.41 29.46
C HIS A 127 -12.17 -18.94 29.32
N GLY A 128 -11.11 -19.44 28.67
CA GLY A 128 -10.82 -20.86 28.59
C GLY A 128 -10.57 -21.47 29.98
N GLN A 129 -9.74 -20.82 30.80
CA GLN A 129 -9.48 -21.26 32.18
C GLN A 129 -10.76 -21.29 33.02
N TRP A 130 -11.59 -20.25 32.92
CA TRP A 130 -12.87 -20.19 33.61
C TRP A 130 -13.82 -21.30 33.15
N THR A 131 -13.90 -21.54 31.84
CA THR A 131 -14.72 -22.63 31.27
C THR A 131 -14.25 -23.99 31.77
N HIS A 132 -12.94 -24.24 31.80
CA HIS A 132 -12.39 -25.47 32.35
C HIS A 132 -12.72 -25.64 33.85
N ALA A 133 -12.59 -24.58 34.64
CA ALA A 133 -12.92 -24.61 36.06
C ALA A 133 -14.41 -24.88 36.29
N TYR A 134 -15.29 -24.24 35.51
CA TYR A 134 -16.72 -24.45 35.55
C TYR A 134 -17.10 -25.90 35.19
N LEU A 135 -16.59 -26.43 34.09
CA LEU A 135 -16.85 -27.81 33.67
C LEU A 135 -16.32 -28.83 34.68
N ALA A 136 -15.15 -28.57 35.28
CA ALA A 136 -14.62 -29.42 36.34
C ALA A 136 -15.50 -29.40 37.59
N HIS A 137 -16.06 -28.24 37.96
CA HIS A 137 -17.00 -28.12 39.07
C HIS A 137 -18.32 -28.86 38.78
N ASP A 138 -18.95 -28.59 37.63
CA ASP A 138 -20.20 -29.26 37.21
C ASP A 138 -20.02 -30.78 37.12
N HIS A 139 -18.89 -31.26 36.61
CA HIS A 139 -18.59 -32.69 36.58
C HIS A 139 -18.50 -33.30 37.98
N ARG A 140 -17.86 -32.62 38.94
CA ARG A 140 -17.77 -33.07 40.33
C ARG A 140 -19.14 -33.12 41.00
N GLU A 141 -19.97 -32.10 40.80
CA GLU A 141 -21.34 -32.04 41.31
C GLU A 141 -22.17 -33.21 40.78
N ARG A 142 -22.13 -33.46 39.45
CA ARG A 142 -22.83 -34.59 38.84
C ARG A 142 -22.35 -35.94 39.33
N LEU A 143 -21.04 -36.13 39.49
CA LEU A 143 -20.49 -37.35 40.07
C LEU A 143 -20.92 -37.54 41.53
N ALA A 144 -20.99 -36.46 42.33
CA ALA A 144 -21.45 -36.53 43.71
C ALA A 144 -22.95 -36.90 43.76
N LEU A 145 -23.79 -36.28 42.92
CA LEU A 145 -25.20 -36.60 42.81
C LEU A 145 -25.41 -38.05 42.36
N ALA A 146 -24.70 -38.51 41.33
CA ALA A 146 -24.77 -39.89 40.86
C ALA A 146 -24.37 -40.89 41.96
N LYS A 147 -23.29 -40.64 42.71
CA LYS A 147 -22.90 -41.46 43.86
C LYS A 147 -23.98 -41.48 44.95
N MET A 148 -24.61 -40.33 45.23
CA MET A 148 -25.69 -40.25 46.21
C MET A 148 -26.93 -41.01 45.74
N GLU A 149 -27.24 -40.99 44.45
CA GLU A 149 -28.33 -41.77 43.85
C GLU A 149 -28.04 -43.27 43.90
N GLU A 150 -26.83 -43.69 43.54
CA GLU A 150 -26.37 -45.09 43.67
C GLU A 150 -26.44 -45.55 45.13
N GLU A 151 -25.91 -44.77 46.08
CA GLU A 151 -26.04 -45.08 47.51
C GLU A 151 -27.50 -45.18 47.96
N GLN A 152 -28.38 -44.32 47.44
CA GLN A 152 -29.81 -44.38 47.75
C GLN A 152 -30.46 -45.64 47.17
N GLN A 153 -30.13 -46.03 45.94
CA GLN A 153 -30.59 -47.27 45.32
C GLN A 153 -30.12 -48.48 46.12
N MET A 154 -28.83 -48.55 46.44
CA MET A 154 -28.24 -49.61 47.28
C MET A 154 -28.91 -49.67 48.67
N ARG A 155 -29.22 -48.52 49.28
CA ARG A 155 -29.95 -48.46 50.56
C ARG A 155 -31.41 -48.92 50.42
N GLN A 156 -32.07 -48.65 49.30
CA GLN A 156 -33.44 -49.11 49.04
C GLN A 156 -33.48 -50.62 48.81
N GLU A 157 -32.57 -51.16 48.01
CA GLU A 157 -32.40 -52.60 47.80
C GLU A 157 -32.08 -53.30 49.12
N PHE A 158 -31.12 -52.78 49.89
CA PHE A 158 -30.79 -53.31 51.21
C PHE A 158 -31.99 -53.29 52.16
N ARG A 159 -32.81 -52.23 52.12
CA ARG A 159 -34.04 -52.14 52.92
C ARG A 159 -35.09 -53.15 52.49
N ALA A 160 -35.23 -53.44 51.19
CA ALA A 160 -36.14 -54.47 50.69
C ALA A 160 -35.73 -55.86 51.22
N VAL A 161 -34.45 -56.22 51.06
CA VAL A 161 -33.88 -57.46 51.59
C VAL A 161 -34.04 -57.56 53.11
N ALA A 162 -33.74 -56.47 53.84
CA ALA A 162 -33.93 -56.39 55.30
C ALA A 162 -35.41 -56.48 55.71
N GLY A 163 -36.33 -56.15 54.80
CA GLY A 163 -37.77 -56.37 54.94
C GLY A 163 -38.13 -57.86 54.80
N ASP A 164 -37.47 -58.61 53.95
CA ASP A 164 -37.76 -60.05 53.75
C ASP A 164 -37.22 -60.91 54.91
N ILE A 165 -36.02 -60.59 55.39
CA ILE A 165 -35.34 -61.35 56.46
C ILE A 165 -35.62 -60.82 57.88
N HIS A 166 -36.62 -59.96 58.04
CA HIS A 166 -36.91 -59.28 59.31
C HIS A 166 -37.25 -60.22 60.47
N HIS A 167 -37.63 -61.46 60.18
CA HIS A 167 -37.92 -62.51 61.16
C HIS A 167 -36.65 -63.03 61.89
N LEU A 168 -35.45 -62.71 61.39
CA LEU A 168 -34.17 -63.10 62.00
C LEU A 168 -33.70 -62.14 63.11
N VAL A 169 -34.54 -61.17 63.49
CA VAL A 169 -34.27 -60.17 64.55
C VAL A 169 -34.31 -60.79 65.93
N SER A 170 -33.43 -60.31 66.83
CA SER A 170 -33.44 -60.71 68.23
C SER A 170 -34.73 -60.29 68.92
N THR A 171 -35.32 -61.23 69.65
CA THR A 171 -36.39 -60.97 70.60
C THR A 171 -35.81 -60.71 71.99
N LYS A 172 -36.62 -60.24 72.94
CA LYS A 172 -36.16 -60.01 74.32
C LYS A 172 -35.63 -61.30 75.00
N SER A 173 -36.11 -62.46 74.55
CA SER A 173 -35.83 -63.77 75.12
C SER A 173 -34.86 -64.61 74.30
N ILE A 174 -34.71 -64.36 72.99
CA ILE A 174 -33.85 -65.15 72.09
C ILE A 174 -33.01 -64.20 71.21
N PRO A 175 -31.66 -64.30 71.22
CA PRO A 175 -30.80 -63.51 70.34
C PRO A 175 -31.00 -63.91 68.87
N GLY A 176 -31.04 -62.92 67.99
CA GLY A 176 -31.18 -63.11 66.54
C GLY A 176 -29.86 -63.52 65.90
N VAL A 177 -29.93 -64.02 64.67
CA VAL A 177 -28.76 -64.57 63.94
C VAL A 177 -27.65 -63.53 63.79
N TYR A 178 -28.02 -62.24 63.64
CA TYR A 178 -27.08 -61.14 63.44
C TYR A 178 -26.65 -60.43 64.74
N ASN A 179 -27.06 -60.94 65.91
CA ASN A 179 -26.66 -60.41 67.22
C ASN A 179 -26.45 -61.56 68.25
N PRO A 180 -25.48 -62.47 68.01
CA PRO A 180 -25.16 -63.55 68.93
C PRO A 180 -24.44 -63.02 70.19
N PRO A 181 -24.67 -63.61 71.38
CA PRO A 181 -24.19 -63.10 72.66
C PRO A 181 -22.66 -63.19 72.88
N TYR A 182 -21.93 -63.83 71.98
CA TYR A 182 -20.48 -64.11 72.11
C TYR A 182 -19.63 -63.49 71.00
N ASN A 183 -20.18 -62.58 70.18
CA ASN A 183 -19.44 -61.98 69.07
C ASN A 183 -19.12 -60.50 69.36
N ASP A 184 -17.83 -60.20 69.48
CA ASP A 184 -17.34 -58.83 69.74
C ASP A 184 -17.47 -57.90 68.52
N HIS A 185 -17.60 -58.47 67.31
CA HIS A 185 -17.72 -57.71 66.06
C HIS A 185 -19.07 -57.96 65.38
N LEU A 186 -20.02 -57.05 65.59
CA LEU A 186 -21.32 -57.09 64.93
C LEU A 186 -21.20 -56.71 63.45
N PRO A 187 -21.82 -57.47 62.53
CA PRO A 187 -21.81 -57.12 61.11
C PRO A 187 -22.54 -55.79 60.90
N ARG A 188 -21.86 -54.86 60.20
CA ARG A 188 -22.28 -53.46 60.00
C ARG A 188 -22.48 -53.17 58.51
N ALA A 189 -23.58 -52.50 58.17
CA ALA A 189 -23.86 -51.97 56.83
C ALA A 189 -24.28 -50.51 56.95
N PHE A 190 -23.79 -49.63 56.06
CA PHE A 190 -24.08 -48.18 56.10
C PHE A 190 -23.92 -47.57 57.51
N ASP A 191 -22.79 -47.87 58.15
CA ASP A 191 -22.41 -47.40 59.49
C ASP A 191 -23.36 -47.75 60.64
N LYS A 192 -24.29 -48.70 60.46
CA LYS A 192 -25.16 -49.23 61.54
C LYS A 192 -25.15 -50.77 61.58
N PRO A 193 -25.28 -51.40 62.76
CA PRO A 193 -25.35 -52.86 62.87
C PRO A 193 -26.59 -53.37 62.14
N ILE A 194 -26.48 -54.52 61.46
CA ILE A 194 -27.58 -55.12 60.67
C ILE A 194 -28.84 -55.31 61.52
N GLU A 195 -28.68 -55.74 62.78
CA GLU A 195 -29.76 -55.89 63.75
C GLU A 195 -30.62 -54.62 63.93
N GLN A 196 -30.00 -53.44 63.88
CA GLN A 196 -30.72 -52.17 63.98
C GLN A 196 -31.55 -51.90 62.73
N HIS A 197 -31.01 -52.18 61.54
CA HIS A 197 -31.75 -52.02 60.27
C HIS A 197 -32.97 -52.92 60.21
N LEU A 198 -32.86 -54.16 60.70
CA LEU A 198 -33.97 -55.12 60.75
C LEU A 198 -35.05 -54.71 61.77
N ARG A 199 -34.68 -54.08 62.89
CA ARG A 199 -35.66 -53.48 63.82
C ARG A 199 -36.34 -52.25 63.24
N GLU A 200 -35.62 -51.45 62.45
CA GLU A 200 -36.17 -50.27 61.77
C GLU A 200 -37.17 -50.66 60.65
N SER A 201 -36.95 -51.78 59.94
CA SER A 201 -37.89 -52.30 58.93
C SER A 201 -39.17 -52.88 59.54
N LEU A 202 -39.07 -53.53 60.71
CA LEU A 202 -40.18 -54.07 61.49
C LEU A 202 -41.14 -53.03 62.08
N ARG A 203 -40.79 -51.74 62.07
CA ARG A 203 -41.68 -50.69 62.58
C ARG A 203 -42.92 -50.62 61.69
N LEU A 204 -43.99 -51.33 62.09
CA LEU A 204 -45.34 -51.19 61.59
C LEU A 204 -45.69 -49.70 61.54
N ARG A 205 -45.60 -49.10 60.35
CA ARG A 205 -46.05 -47.73 60.16
C ARG A 205 -47.57 -47.77 60.26
N LEU A 206 -48.15 -47.23 61.33
CA LEU A 206 -49.58 -46.97 61.35
C LEU A 206 -49.95 -46.19 60.07
N PRO A 207 -51.01 -46.61 59.35
CA PRO A 207 -51.47 -45.93 58.16
C PRO A 207 -51.67 -44.44 58.47
N ARG A 208 -51.38 -43.58 57.47
CA ARG A 208 -51.41 -42.12 57.64
C ARG A 208 -52.74 -41.62 58.21
N SER A 209 -53.83 -42.34 57.99
CA SER A 209 -55.17 -42.08 58.53
C SER A 209 -55.30 -42.19 60.06
N MET A 210 -54.44 -42.97 60.74
CA MET A 210 -54.48 -43.16 62.20
C MET A 210 -53.47 -42.30 62.96
N ARG A 211 -52.74 -41.41 62.26
CA ARG A 211 -51.79 -40.50 62.90
C ARG A 211 -52.55 -39.24 63.32
N ARG A 212 -52.51 -38.91 64.62
CA ARG A 212 -53.03 -37.63 65.12
C ARG A 212 -52.38 -36.48 64.34
N PRO A 213 -53.14 -35.51 63.82
CA PRO A 213 -52.58 -34.35 63.15
C PRO A 213 -51.71 -33.59 64.15
N HIS A 214 -50.40 -33.55 63.88
CA HIS A 214 -49.49 -32.70 64.62
C HIS A 214 -49.85 -31.26 64.28
N ARG A 215 -50.27 -30.50 65.28
CA ARG A 215 -50.58 -29.07 65.18
C ARG A 215 -49.33 -28.36 64.64
N LEU A 216 -49.36 -27.98 63.36
CA LEU A 216 -48.37 -27.09 62.78
C LEU A 216 -48.58 -25.72 63.43
N GLN A 217 -47.63 -25.28 64.25
CA GLN A 217 -47.55 -23.88 64.61
C GLN A 217 -47.21 -23.11 63.33
N ALA A 218 -48.16 -22.30 62.88
CA ALA A 218 -47.96 -21.37 61.79
C ALA A 218 -46.97 -20.29 62.24
N SER A 219 -45.69 -20.46 61.91
CA SER A 219 -44.76 -19.35 61.87
C SER A 219 -45.04 -18.53 60.61
N ALA A 220 -45.21 -17.23 60.82
CA ALA A 220 -45.69 -16.26 59.86
C ALA A 220 -44.81 -16.21 58.60
N VAL A 221 -45.37 -16.63 57.47
CA VAL A 221 -44.91 -16.18 56.15
C VAL A 221 -45.51 -14.79 55.93
N ARG A 222 -44.69 -13.76 56.14
CA ARG A 222 -44.99 -12.39 55.71
C ARG A 222 -45.20 -12.42 54.20
N GLY A 223 -46.43 -12.11 53.79
CA GLY A 223 -46.71 -11.72 52.41
C GLY A 223 -45.98 -10.43 52.07
N SER A 224 -45.21 -10.46 50.99
CA SER A 224 -44.96 -9.27 50.19
C SER A 224 -45.65 -9.50 48.85
N ARG A 225 -46.67 -8.69 48.56
CA ARG A 225 -47.25 -8.56 47.23
C ARG A 225 -46.66 -7.30 46.59
N VAL A 226 -46.60 -7.38 45.26
CA VAL A 226 -46.52 -6.32 44.26
C VAL A 226 -45.12 -6.03 43.71
N GLY A 227 -44.97 -6.37 42.43
CA GLY A 227 -43.84 -6.01 41.58
C GLY A 227 -43.85 -6.78 40.25
N VAL A 228 -44.96 -6.73 39.50
CA VAL A 228 -44.94 -7.13 38.08
C VAL A 228 -44.21 -6.03 37.31
N SER A 229 -42.90 -6.19 37.20
CA SER A 229 -42.06 -5.46 36.26
C SER A 229 -40.71 -6.16 36.18
N GLN A 230 -40.31 -6.54 34.97
CA GLN A 230 -38.94 -6.93 34.59
C GLN A 230 -38.41 -8.31 35.05
N ALA A 231 -39.09 -9.04 35.95
CA ALA A 231 -38.59 -10.35 36.42
C ALA A 231 -38.85 -11.52 35.45
N GLU A 232 -39.93 -11.50 34.66
CA GLU A 232 -40.25 -12.59 33.71
C GLU A 232 -39.34 -12.63 32.48
N GLN A 233 -38.60 -11.55 32.19
CA GLN A 233 -37.55 -11.55 31.16
C GLN A 233 -36.16 -11.98 31.68
N MET A 234 -35.98 -12.12 33.01
CA MET A 234 -34.71 -12.57 33.58
C MET A 234 -34.72 -14.03 34.02
N LEU A 235 -35.90 -14.66 34.12
CA LEU A 235 -36.04 -16.07 34.53
C LEU A 235 -35.96 -17.08 33.37
N SER A 236 -36.07 -16.64 32.11
CA SER A 236 -35.82 -17.50 30.95
C SER A 236 -34.33 -17.73 30.66
N ASP A 237 -33.43 -16.94 31.26
CA ASP A 237 -31.99 -16.99 30.97
C ASP A 237 -31.14 -17.56 32.13
N GLN A 238 -31.71 -17.79 33.32
CA GLN A 238 -30.92 -18.20 34.49
C GLN A 238 -30.66 -19.72 34.61
N HIS A 239 -31.36 -20.57 33.85
CA HIS A 239 -31.17 -22.03 33.90
C HIS A 239 -30.50 -22.64 32.64
N THR A 240 -30.03 -21.79 31.73
CA THR A 240 -29.21 -22.18 30.56
C THR A 240 -27.89 -21.41 30.51
N ALA A 241 -27.37 -21.00 31.67
CA ALA A 241 -26.03 -20.44 31.74
C ALA A 241 -24.98 -21.57 31.65
N GLY A 242 -24.83 -22.11 30.45
CA GLY A 242 -23.51 -22.58 30.01
C GLY A 242 -22.51 -21.41 30.03
N PRO A 243 -21.23 -21.66 29.73
CA PRO A 243 -20.23 -20.59 29.68
C PRO A 243 -20.75 -19.39 28.87
N PRO A 244 -20.60 -18.14 29.34
CA PRO A 244 -21.19 -16.98 28.69
C PRO A 244 -20.60 -16.86 27.30
N GLN A 245 -21.35 -17.31 26.30
CA GLN A 245 -20.96 -17.20 24.91
C GLN A 245 -21.30 -15.78 24.50
N GLU A 246 -20.44 -14.82 24.90
CA GLU A 246 -20.44 -13.50 24.30
C GLU A 246 -20.01 -13.65 22.83
N LEU A 247 -20.96 -14.03 21.98
CA LEU A 247 -20.87 -13.65 20.58
C LEU A 247 -20.99 -12.12 20.59
N PRO A 248 -19.91 -11.38 20.29
CA PRO A 248 -20.00 -9.94 20.31
C PRO A 248 -21.10 -9.55 19.34
N GLY A 249 -22.13 -8.86 19.83
CA GLY A 249 -23.11 -8.17 19.01
C GLY A 249 -22.34 -7.20 18.13
N ARG A 250 -21.91 -7.66 16.96
CA ARG A 250 -20.98 -6.95 16.11
C ARG A 250 -21.77 -5.80 15.51
N ALA A 251 -21.61 -4.61 16.09
CA ALA A 251 -22.18 -3.40 15.54
C ALA A 251 -21.76 -3.32 14.06
N PRO A 252 -22.71 -3.20 13.11
CA PRO A 252 -22.42 -3.27 11.70
C PRO A 252 -21.40 -2.19 11.34
N CYS A 253 -20.31 -2.60 10.68
CA CYS A 253 -19.23 -1.69 10.28
C CYS A 253 -19.84 -0.55 9.45
N ALA A 254 -19.69 0.70 9.89
CA ALA A 254 -20.13 1.87 9.15
C ALA A 254 -18.92 2.55 8.53
N SER A 255 -18.98 2.85 7.23
CA SER A 255 -17.95 3.66 6.57
C SER A 255 -18.46 5.08 6.35
N ARG A 256 -17.58 6.07 6.58
CA ARG A 256 -17.82 7.47 6.19
C ARG A 256 -17.38 7.63 4.74
N THR A 257 -18.31 7.82 3.82
CA THR A 257 -17.99 8.22 2.45
C THR A 257 -17.70 9.71 2.41
N ALA A 258 -16.68 10.10 1.62
CA ALA A 258 -16.07 11.42 1.61
C ALA A 258 -16.98 12.57 1.13
N SER A 259 -18.18 12.29 0.60
CA SER A 259 -19.01 13.30 -0.05
C SER A 259 -20.28 13.73 0.69
N THR A 260 -20.74 13.01 1.73
CA THR A 260 -22.03 13.36 2.37
C THR A 260 -22.08 13.25 3.90
N GLY A 261 -20.99 12.90 4.58
CA GLY A 261 -20.93 12.88 6.05
C GLY A 261 -21.87 11.89 6.74
N ARG A 262 -22.74 11.17 6.01
CA ARG A 262 -23.64 10.15 6.56
C ARG A 262 -22.88 8.82 6.69
N CYS A 263 -22.88 8.25 7.89
CA CYS A 263 -22.39 6.89 8.13
C CYS A 263 -23.34 5.89 7.47
N GLN A 264 -22.86 5.13 6.47
CA GLN A 264 -23.62 4.04 5.87
C GLN A 264 -23.04 2.71 6.33
N ARG A 265 -23.92 1.73 6.61
CA ARG A 265 -23.51 0.35 6.90
C ARG A 265 -22.79 -0.22 5.68
N VAL A 266 -21.59 -0.74 5.88
CA VAL A 266 -20.76 -1.36 4.84
C VAL A 266 -21.47 -2.62 4.37
N GLN A 267 -21.97 -2.57 3.14
CA GLN A 267 -22.63 -3.70 2.48
C GLN A 267 -21.60 -4.82 2.25
N GLY A 268 -21.92 -6.04 2.69
CA GLY A 268 -21.14 -7.24 2.37
C GLY A 268 -21.20 -7.61 0.88
N PRO A 269 -20.50 -8.68 0.46
CA PRO A 269 -20.42 -9.08 -0.96
C PRO A 269 -21.77 -9.46 -1.59
N PHE A 270 -22.80 -9.70 -0.79
CA PHE A 270 -24.14 -10.04 -1.24
C PHE A 270 -25.12 -8.89 -0.91
N ARG A 271 -25.91 -8.48 -1.90
CA ARG A 271 -27.01 -7.51 -1.71
C ARG A 271 -28.20 -8.24 -1.10
N SER A 272 -28.99 -7.56 -0.25
CA SER A 272 -30.25 -8.14 0.21
C SER A 272 -31.25 -8.19 -0.95
N ARG A 273 -32.22 -9.12 -0.88
CA ARG A 273 -33.25 -9.30 -1.90
C ARG A 273 -33.99 -7.98 -2.21
N GLU A 274 -34.39 -7.24 -1.18
CA GLU A 274 -35.05 -5.95 -1.30
C GLU A 274 -34.20 -4.89 -2.01
N GLN A 275 -32.88 -4.87 -1.76
CA GLN A 275 -31.96 -3.94 -2.44
C GLN A 275 -31.77 -4.27 -3.91
N ILE A 276 -31.78 -5.56 -4.26
CA ILE A 276 -31.74 -6.02 -5.65
C ILE A 276 -33.02 -5.59 -6.38
N GLU A 277 -34.18 -5.74 -5.74
CA GLU A 277 -35.47 -5.30 -6.28
C GLU A 277 -35.50 -3.78 -6.52
N VAL A 278 -35.04 -2.96 -5.55
CA VAL A 278 -34.94 -1.50 -5.71
C VAL A 278 -33.96 -1.09 -6.82
N ALA A 279 -32.81 -1.77 -6.91
CA ALA A 279 -31.83 -1.51 -7.97
C ALA A 279 -32.39 -1.86 -9.36
N ASN A 280 -33.11 -2.98 -9.47
CA ASN A 280 -33.76 -3.41 -10.71
C ASN A 280 -34.88 -2.44 -11.12
N VAL A 281 -35.67 -1.92 -10.17
CA VAL A 281 -36.69 -0.90 -10.46
C VAL A 281 -36.07 0.42 -10.93
N LYS A 282 -34.97 0.85 -10.29
CA LYS A 282 -34.22 2.05 -10.73
C LYS A 282 -33.61 1.87 -12.11
N ALA A 283 -32.99 0.72 -12.38
CA ALA A 283 -32.44 0.38 -13.68
C ALA A 283 -33.55 0.35 -14.74
N ALA A 284 -34.70 -0.27 -14.46
CA ALA A 284 -35.84 -0.28 -15.36
C ALA A 284 -36.35 1.14 -15.68
N ASN A 285 -36.31 2.07 -14.72
CA ASN A 285 -36.68 3.47 -14.98
C ASN A 285 -35.60 4.25 -15.75
N LEU A 286 -34.32 3.92 -15.58
CA LEU A 286 -33.20 4.56 -16.28
C LEU A 286 -33.05 4.06 -17.74
N TYR A 287 -33.37 2.80 -17.99
CA TYR A 287 -33.27 2.14 -19.29
C TYR A 287 -34.60 2.10 -20.07
N LYS A 288 -35.66 2.74 -19.55
CA LYS A 288 -36.96 2.86 -20.22
C LYS A 288 -36.99 3.83 -21.41
N SER A 289 -35.92 4.60 -21.65
CA SER A 289 -35.85 5.50 -22.81
C SER A 289 -34.53 5.34 -23.57
N VAL A 290 -34.62 4.75 -24.77
CA VAL A 290 -33.51 4.68 -25.75
C VAL A 290 -33.26 6.05 -26.44
N GLN A 291 -34.01 7.09 -26.08
CA GLN A 291 -34.02 8.40 -26.75
C GLN A 291 -34.03 9.57 -25.74
N ALA A 292 -32.98 9.69 -24.93
CA ALA A 292 -32.81 10.88 -24.08
C ALA A 292 -31.37 11.39 -24.09
N THR A 293 -30.82 11.68 -25.27
CA THR A 293 -29.87 12.80 -25.35
C THR A 293 -30.67 14.06 -25.05
N SER A 294 -30.53 14.59 -23.84
CA SER A 294 -31.13 15.88 -23.52
C SER A 294 -30.59 16.95 -24.48
N PRO A 295 -31.41 17.91 -24.93
CA PRO A 295 -30.99 18.96 -25.85
C PRO A 295 -29.83 19.84 -25.32
N TYR A 296 -29.50 19.75 -24.03
CA TYR A 296 -28.39 20.47 -23.40
C TYR A 296 -27.01 19.82 -23.61
N ASP A 297 -26.95 18.51 -23.91
CA ASP A 297 -25.66 17.83 -24.15
C ASP A 297 -25.05 18.16 -25.52
N ALA A 298 -25.87 18.58 -26.50
CA ALA A 298 -25.39 18.99 -27.81
C ALA A 298 -24.55 20.28 -27.71
N VAL A 299 -25.01 21.25 -26.92
CA VAL A 299 -24.34 22.53 -26.70
C VAL A 299 -23.01 22.33 -25.97
N GLU A 300 -22.96 21.45 -24.97
CA GLU A 300 -21.70 21.13 -24.29
C GLU A 300 -20.69 20.43 -25.23
N ARG A 301 -21.15 19.55 -26.11
CA ARG A 301 -20.28 18.88 -27.10
C ARG A 301 -19.73 19.87 -28.12
N ASP A 302 -20.55 20.80 -28.60
CA ASP A 302 -20.11 21.87 -29.50
C ASP A 302 -19.10 22.82 -28.85
N LEU A 303 -19.33 23.24 -27.61
CA LEU A 303 -18.36 24.05 -26.85
C LEU A 303 -17.01 23.33 -26.66
N LYS A 304 -17.03 22.02 -26.36
CA LYS A 304 -15.81 21.22 -26.22
C LYS A 304 -15.06 21.11 -27.56
N MET A 305 -15.78 20.99 -28.66
CA MET A 305 -15.23 20.94 -30.01
C MET A 305 -14.63 22.29 -30.44
N GLN A 306 -15.34 23.41 -30.22
CA GLN A 306 -14.82 24.76 -30.51
C GLN A 306 -13.56 25.08 -29.71
N ASN A 307 -13.51 24.73 -28.42
CA ASN A 307 -12.31 24.93 -27.59
C ASN A 307 -11.09 24.15 -28.10
N LYS A 308 -11.31 22.97 -28.70
CA LYS A 308 -10.24 22.16 -29.30
C LYS A 308 -9.71 22.83 -30.58
N LEU A 309 -10.59 23.37 -31.42
CA LEU A 309 -10.22 24.14 -32.61
C LEU A 309 -9.46 25.42 -32.22
N CYS A 310 -9.95 26.21 -31.25
CA CYS A 310 -9.27 27.42 -30.78
C CYS A 310 -7.85 27.17 -30.26
N LYS A 311 -7.58 26.01 -29.64
CA LYS A 311 -6.22 25.64 -29.21
C LYS A 311 -5.29 25.30 -30.38
N MET A 312 -5.80 24.69 -31.44
CA MET A 312 -5.03 24.38 -32.63
C MET A 312 -4.72 25.62 -33.49
N ILE A 313 -5.60 26.63 -33.45
CA ILE A 313 -5.50 27.84 -34.29
C ILE A 313 -4.86 29.01 -33.53
N ARG A 314 -4.44 28.82 -32.28
CA ARG A 314 -3.90 29.91 -31.45
C ARG A 314 -2.52 30.37 -31.93
N THR A 315 -2.52 31.36 -32.82
CA THR A 315 -1.38 32.25 -33.04
C THR A 315 -1.13 33.02 -31.74
N SER A 316 0.13 33.07 -31.31
CA SER A 316 0.57 33.93 -30.20
C SER A 316 0.04 35.37 -30.42
N PRO A 317 -0.41 36.08 -29.37
CA PRO A 317 -0.75 37.51 -29.50
C PRO A 317 0.49 38.37 -29.83
N GLU A 318 1.69 37.81 -29.72
CA GLU A 318 2.91 38.41 -30.24
C GLU A 318 3.18 37.90 -31.66
N ASP A 319 3.12 38.83 -32.62
CA ASP A 319 3.58 38.60 -33.99
C ASP A 319 5.05 38.19 -34.00
N PHE A 320 5.40 37.24 -34.88
CA PHE A 320 6.78 36.83 -35.11
C PHE A 320 7.63 38.03 -35.55
N LYS A 321 8.46 38.55 -34.65
CA LYS A 321 9.48 39.56 -34.99
C LYS A 321 10.70 38.85 -35.58
N ALA A 322 10.89 38.98 -36.89
CA ALA A 322 12.15 38.60 -37.52
C ALA A 322 13.31 39.35 -36.83
N PRO A 323 14.45 38.69 -36.55
CA PRO A 323 15.59 39.37 -35.94
C PRO A 323 16.03 40.51 -36.88
N GLY A 324 15.83 41.75 -36.45
CA GLY A 324 16.28 42.93 -37.17
C GLY A 324 17.80 42.91 -37.39
N ARG A 325 18.29 43.73 -38.32
CA ARG A 325 19.74 43.85 -38.59
C ARG A 325 20.51 44.04 -37.29
N LEU A 326 21.58 43.25 -37.14
CA LEU A 326 22.50 43.32 -36.01
C LEU A 326 22.96 44.76 -35.81
N ALA A 327 22.86 45.27 -34.59
CA ALA A 327 23.36 46.59 -34.23
C ALA A 327 24.86 46.69 -34.57
N GLU A 328 25.29 47.81 -35.18
CA GLU A 328 26.68 48.04 -35.61
C GLU A 328 27.71 47.99 -34.47
N ARG A 329 27.23 48.08 -33.23
CA ARG A 329 28.04 47.86 -32.02
C ARG A 329 27.37 46.79 -31.18
N PRO A 330 28.00 45.62 -30.98
CA PRO A 330 27.53 44.70 -29.96
C PRO A 330 27.57 45.43 -28.61
N PRO A 331 26.57 45.22 -27.73
CA PRO A 331 26.61 45.78 -26.38
C PRO A 331 27.92 45.40 -25.71
N PRO A 332 28.50 46.29 -24.87
CA PRO A 332 29.74 46.01 -24.19
C PRO A 332 29.60 44.67 -23.47
N ALA A 333 30.53 43.78 -23.82
CA ALA A 333 30.77 42.52 -23.16
C ALA A 333 30.52 42.65 -21.66
N SER A 334 29.47 42.00 -21.16
CA SER A 334 29.34 41.84 -19.71
C SER A 334 30.63 41.23 -19.19
N VAL A 335 30.97 41.48 -17.91
CA VAL A 335 32.21 41.09 -17.21
C VAL A 335 32.53 39.57 -17.28
N HIS A 336 31.76 38.79 -18.02
CA HIS A 336 31.88 37.36 -18.23
C HIS A 336 32.38 36.94 -19.63
N THR A 337 32.79 37.84 -20.54
CA THR A 337 33.22 37.43 -21.90
C THR A 337 34.56 36.72 -21.99
N SER A 338 35.42 36.81 -20.97
CA SER A 338 36.67 36.02 -20.90
C SER A 338 36.41 34.57 -20.43
N VAL A 339 35.23 34.32 -19.85
CA VAL A 339 34.78 32.96 -19.59
C VAL A 339 34.11 32.52 -20.89
N PRO A 340 34.64 31.53 -21.64
CA PRO A 340 33.88 30.95 -22.73
C PRO A 340 32.50 30.59 -22.16
N TYR A 341 31.42 30.78 -22.91
CA TYR A 341 30.05 30.35 -22.59
C TYR A 341 29.96 28.82 -22.39
N LEU A 342 30.74 28.28 -21.46
CA LEU A 342 30.48 27.08 -20.73
C LEU A 342 29.29 27.48 -19.86
N GLU A 343 28.10 27.14 -20.34
CA GLU A 343 26.98 26.82 -19.45
C GLU A 343 27.61 26.17 -18.21
N ARG A 344 27.50 26.83 -17.05
CA ARG A 344 28.00 26.29 -15.79
C ARG A 344 27.58 24.83 -15.79
N PRO A 345 28.53 23.86 -15.78
CA PRO A 345 28.16 22.47 -15.85
C PRO A 345 27.09 22.26 -14.80
N PHE A 346 25.96 21.67 -15.20
CA PHE A 346 24.95 21.24 -14.25
C PHE A 346 25.63 20.18 -13.38
N GLU A 347 26.30 20.65 -12.34
CA GLU A 347 26.96 19.85 -11.34
C GLU A 347 25.83 19.30 -10.49
N LEU A 348 25.64 17.98 -10.59
CA LEU A 348 24.91 17.25 -9.57
C LEU A 348 25.57 17.64 -8.25
N ARG A 349 24.80 18.18 -7.30
CA ARG A 349 25.30 18.36 -5.93
C ARG A 349 25.87 17.01 -5.51
N ASN A 350 27.18 16.92 -5.25
CA ASN A 350 27.86 15.67 -4.90
C ASN A 350 27.18 14.95 -3.71
N ASP A 351 26.41 15.71 -2.93
CA ASP A 351 25.52 15.27 -1.85
C ASP A 351 24.50 14.20 -2.25
N TYR A 352 24.19 14.02 -3.53
CA TYR A 352 23.21 13.02 -4.01
C TYR A 352 23.82 11.65 -4.35
N LEU A 353 25.11 11.42 -4.07
CA LEU A 353 25.72 10.09 -4.22
C LEU A 353 25.42 9.16 -3.04
N GLU A 354 25.18 9.74 -1.86
CA GLU A 354 24.86 8.98 -0.66
C GLU A 354 23.43 9.25 -0.23
N LEU A 355 22.64 8.19 -0.05
CA LEU A 355 21.38 8.28 0.67
C LEU A 355 21.65 8.94 2.03
N PRO A 356 20.82 9.90 2.49
CA PRO A 356 20.93 10.45 3.83
C PRO A 356 20.82 9.30 4.83
N LYS A 357 21.96 8.82 5.33
CA LYS A 357 22.00 7.92 6.48
C LYS A 357 21.39 8.74 7.61
N ILE A 358 20.26 8.27 8.13
CA ILE A 358 19.64 8.90 9.30
C ILE A 358 20.66 8.76 10.43
N ARG A 359 21.46 9.81 10.65
CA ARG A 359 22.39 9.86 11.77
C ARG A 359 21.56 9.74 13.05
N ASP A 360 22.09 8.98 14.00
CA ASP A 360 21.58 8.84 15.36
C ASP A 360 20.32 7.97 15.56
N LYS A 361 19.84 7.26 14.53
CA LYS A 361 18.83 6.20 14.73
C LYS A 361 19.45 4.84 14.45
N PRO A 362 19.39 3.88 15.40
CA PRO A 362 19.80 2.52 15.12
C PRO A 362 19.04 2.02 13.88
N PRO A 363 19.69 1.25 12.98
CA PRO A 363 19.01 0.72 11.81
C PRO A 363 17.73 0.03 12.27
N PHE A 364 16.59 0.40 11.68
CA PHE A 364 15.32 -0.25 11.95
C PHE A 364 15.56 -1.76 11.77
N TYR A 365 15.51 -2.52 12.87
CA TYR A 365 15.63 -3.98 12.85
C TYR A 365 14.53 -4.49 11.91
N THR A 366 14.93 -4.77 10.67
CA THR A 366 14.05 -5.21 9.61
C THR A 366 14.27 -6.70 9.51
N ALA A 367 13.21 -7.44 9.86
CA ALA A 367 13.14 -8.89 9.97
C ALA A 367 14.13 -9.50 10.98
N PHE A 368 13.56 -10.26 11.91
CA PHE A 368 14.33 -11.14 12.78
C PHE A 368 15.19 -12.06 11.90
N PRO A 369 16.48 -12.24 12.19
CA PRO A 369 17.27 -13.28 11.52
C PRO A 369 16.60 -14.62 11.80
N ASN A 370 16.30 -15.39 10.76
CA ASN A 370 15.47 -16.62 10.80
C ASN A 370 15.95 -17.74 11.74
N ASN A 371 17.06 -17.57 12.47
CA ASN A 371 17.78 -18.64 13.16
C ASN A 371 18.03 -18.38 14.66
N LYS A 372 17.27 -17.49 15.32
CA LYS A 372 17.39 -17.28 16.78
C LYS A 372 16.10 -17.69 17.50
N ASN A 373 16.23 -18.56 18.50
CA ASN A 373 15.12 -19.00 19.35
C ASN A 373 14.71 -17.89 20.33
N PHE A 374 13.41 -17.84 20.66
CA PHE A 374 12.80 -16.80 21.49
C PHE A 374 13.39 -16.69 22.90
N GLU A 375 14.02 -17.74 23.42
CA GLU A 375 14.56 -17.81 24.78
C GLU A 375 15.84 -16.98 24.97
N GLU A 376 16.63 -16.77 23.91
CA GLU A 376 17.86 -15.95 23.95
C GLU A 376 17.58 -14.44 24.11
N LEU A 377 16.31 -14.01 24.05
CA LEU A 377 15.90 -12.60 24.10
C LEU A 377 15.56 -12.11 25.52
N ASN A 378 15.39 -13.00 26.50
CA ASN A 378 15.10 -12.60 27.88
C ASN A 378 16.32 -12.01 28.62
N GLU A 379 17.53 -12.18 28.07
CA GLU A 379 18.77 -11.71 28.69
C GLU A 379 19.22 -10.31 28.23
N GLN A 380 18.50 -9.67 27.30
CA GLN A 380 18.87 -8.32 26.86
C GLN A 380 18.27 -7.25 27.79
N PRO A 381 19.10 -6.36 28.38
CA PRO A 381 18.59 -5.28 29.22
C PRO A 381 17.74 -4.34 28.37
N LEU A 382 16.46 -4.23 28.71
CA LEU A 382 15.51 -3.31 28.10
C LEU A 382 16.06 -1.87 28.23
N LEU A 383 16.35 -1.23 27.10
CA LEU A 383 16.76 0.17 27.09
C LEU A 383 15.63 1.05 27.66
N PRO A 384 15.95 2.05 28.50
CA PRO A 384 14.95 2.93 29.07
C PRO A 384 14.27 3.71 27.95
N CYS A 385 12.95 3.58 27.88
CA CYS A 385 12.09 4.32 26.97
C CYS A 385 12.24 5.83 27.23
N GLY A 386 13.02 6.51 26.38
CA GLY A 386 13.16 7.95 26.40
C GLY A 386 11.82 8.64 26.13
N HIS A 387 11.42 9.52 27.04
CA HIS A 387 10.46 10.57 26.74
C HIS A 387 11.07 11.57 25.75
N VAL A 388 10.20 12.09 24.88
CA VAL A 388 10.32 13.18 23.88
C VAL A 388 10.35 12.71 22.42
#